data_AF-A0AAD5AQM6-F1
#
_entry.id   AF-A0AAD5AQM6-F1
#
_cell.length_a   1.000
_cell.length_b   1.000
_cell.length_c   1.000
_cell.angle_alpha   90.00
_cell.angle_beta   90.00
_cell.angle_gamma   90.00
#
_symmetry.space_group_name_H-M   'P 1'
#
loop_
_entity.id
_entity.type
_entity.pdbx_description
1 polymer ?
#
loop_
_entity_poly.entity_id
_entity_poly.type
_entity_poly.pdbx_seq_one_letter_code
_entity_poly.pdbx_strand_id
1 'polypeptide(L)'
;DTGLYYDRYLREVIEVLETDPHFREKLQSANTEDIKNGRLSKELDLVGHHVRTRLDELKRQEVSRLRMLLKAKMDSTNMQSVQMDHVSLLKQFEHLDPHNQNTFEAKDLELLISTATKDLENYDAERHEEFKRYEMLKEHERREYLKSLDQEKREREEKRMEEMKEKHRQHPKVNAPGSVDQLREVWEETDGLDPQEFNPKTFFKLHDTNEDGVLDEQELEALFTKELEKVYDPKNEEDDMMEMEEERLRMREHVMKNVDLNHDRLVSMDEFLRSTEKKEFSSPNEWETLDDKTPVYSEEELQRFEAELRDKQVELSRRAETLRQEQEILNERGKALEAQKKEYQQAVKEMSQRQKDQQEVHQPPPSGPNGELRFQPDLPNLAQEHDQGEKNP
;
A
#
# COMPACT_ATOMS: atom_id res chain seq x y z
N ASP A 1 -16.42 -8.64 -1.32
CA ASP A 1 -15.47 -7.70 -2.01
C ASP A 1 -14.24 -8.52 -2.43
N THR A 2 -13.65 -8.31 -3.62
CA THR A 2 -12.59 -9.21 -4.14
C THR A 2 -11.22 -9.02 -3.48
N GLY A 3 -11.04 -8.04 -2.58
CA GLY A 3 -9.80 -7.84 -1.83
C GLY A 3 -8.65 -7.21 -2.64
N LEU A 4 -8.84 -7.00 -3.95
CA LEU A 4 -7.89 -6.31 -4.83
C LEU A 4 -7.87 -4.80 -4.54
N TYR A 5 -6.69 -4.16 -4.56
CA TYR A 5 -6.57 -2.70 -4.35
C TYR A 5 -7.23 -1.82 -5.45
N TYR A 6 -7.76 -2.46 -6.49
CA TYR A 6 -8.54 -1.89 -7.59
C TYR A 6 -9.91 -2.56 -7.77
N ASP A 7 -10.40 -3.37 -6.81
CA ASP A 7 -11.72 -4.01 -6.81
C ASP A 7 -12.84 -3.03 -7.22
N ARG A 8 -12.90 -1.85 -6.57
CA ARG A 8 -13.89 -0.83 -6.93
C ARG A 8 -13.86 -0.47 -8.42
N TYR A 9 -12.67 -0.29 -8.99
CA TYR A 9 -12.54 0.08 -10.41
C TYR A 9 -12.98 -1.08 -11.32
N LEU A 10 -12.62 -2.32 -10.97
CA LEU A 10 -13.09 -3.52 -11.65
C LEU A 10 -14.63 -3.62 -11.62
N ARG A 11 -15.24 -3.46 -10.44
CA ARG A 11 -16.70 -3.48 -10.24
C ARG A 11 -17.41 -2.38 -11.00
N GLU A 12 -16.96 -1.13 -10.90
CA GLU A 12 -17.55 0.01 -11.60
C GLU A 12 -17.46 -0.15 -13.14
N VAL A 13 -16.37 -0.74 -13.65
CA VAL A 13 -16.23 -1.07 -15.08
C VAL A 13 -17.21 -2.17 -15.49
N ILE A 14 -17.34 -3.25 -14.71
CA ILE A 14 -18.28 -4.35 -15.00
C ILE A 14 -19.72 -3.85 -14.95
N GLU A 15 -20.13 -3.15 -13.89
CA GLU A 15 -21.48 -2.57 -13.75
C GLU A 15 -21.86 -1.71 -14.97
N VAL A 16 -20.93 -0.85 -15.42
CA VAL A 16 -21.13 -0.01 -16.60
C VAL A 16 -21.22 -0.84 -17.88
N LEU A 17 -20.37 -1.85 -18.06
CA LEU A 17 -20.43 -2.77 -19.21
C LEU A 17 -21.76 -3.55 -19.25
N GLU A 18 -22.24 -4.01 -18.09
CA GLU A 18 -23.52 -4.72 -17.99
C GLU A 18 -24.72 -3.85 -18.35
N THR A 19 -24.63 -2.51 -18.33
CA THR A 19 -25.74 -1.66 -18.81
C THR A 19 -26.02 -1.83 -20.30
N ASP A 20 -25.07 -2.34 -21.09
CA ASP A 20 -25.26 -2.69 -22.50
C ASP A 20 -25.82 -4.13 -22.64
N PRO A 21 -27.02 -4.34 -23.23
CA PRO A 21 -27.63 -5.67 -23.31
C PRO A 21 -26.83 -6.67 -24.15
N HIS A 22 -26.16 -6.23 -25.22
CA HIS A 22 -25.35 -7.10 -26.07
C HIS A 22 -24.09 -7.54 -25.32
N PHE A 23 -23.42 -6.59 -24.64
CA PHE A 23 -22.25 -6.92 -23.85
C PHE A 23 -22.59 -7.82 -22.65
N ARG A 24 -23.73 -7.60 -21.97
CA ARG A 24 -24.21 -8.45 -20.87
C ARG A 24 -24.44 -9.90 -21.32
N GLU A 25 -25.10 -10.12 -22.46
CA GLU A 25 -25.29 -11.48 -23.01
C GLU A 25 -23.96 -12.15 -23.33
N LYS A 26 -22.98 -11.38 -23.84
CA LYS A 26 -21.62 -11.87 -24.09
C LYS A 26 -20.86 -12.19 -22.81
N LEU A 27 -20.99 -11.39 -21.76
CA LEU A 27 -20.38 -11.63 -20.46
C LEU A 27 -20.94 -12.91 -19.82
N GLN A 28 -22.26 -13.09 -19.84
CA GLN A 28 -22.95 -14.26 -19.27
C GLN A 28 -22.74 -15.57 -20.06
N SER A 29 -22.41 -15.48 -21.36
CA SER A 29 -22.18 -16.66 -22.21
C SER A 29 -20.70 -16.96 -22.47
N ALA A 30 -19.79 -16.07 -22.05
CA ALA A 30 -18.36 -16.31 -22.15
C ALA A 30 -17.90 -17.34 -21.11
N ASN A 31 -17.06 -18.29 -21.53
CA ASN A 31 -16.32 -19.14 -20.60
C ASN A 31 -15.07 -18.40 -20.09
N THR A 32 -14.51 -18.90 -19.00
CA THR A 32 -13.28 -18.37 -18.36
C THR A 32 -12.11 -18.25 -19.35
N GLU A 33 -11.97 -19.17 -20.30
CA GLU A 33 -10.96 -19.10 -21.36
C GLU A 33 -11.20 -17.97 -22.37
N ASP A 34 -12.44 -17.70 -22.79
CA ASP A 34 -12.76 -16.60 -23.71
C ASP A 34 -12.57 -15.22 -23.05
N ILE A 35 -12.76 -15.16 -21.73
CA ILE A 35 -12.46 -14.02 -20.87
C ILE A 35 -10.93 -13.83 -20.77
N LYS A 36 -10.18 -14.86 -20.38
CA LYS A 36 -8.70 -14.85 -20.28
C LYS A 36 -7.99 -14.53 -21.60
N ASN A 37 -8.49 -15.05 -22.73
CA ASN A 37 -7.88 -14.90 -24.05
C ASN A 37 -8.29 -13.60 -24.80
N GLY A 38 -8.82 -12.60 -24.09
CA GLY A 38 -9.10 -11.26 -24.65
C GLY A 38 -10.14 -11.23 -25.79
N ARG A 39 -11.01 -12.24 -25.90
CA ARG A 39 -12.09 -12.26 -26.91
C ARG A 39 -13.21 -11.32 -26.51
N LEU A 40 -13.62 -11.36 -25.24
CA LEU A 40 -14.64 -10.47 -24.69
C LEU A 40 -14.29 -8.99 -24.90
N SER A 41 -13.01 -8.63 -24.73
CA SER A 41 -12.50 -7.27 -24.92
C SER A 41 -12.76 -6.67 -26.30
N LYS A 42 -12.93 -7.50 -27.34
CA LYS A 42 -13.21 -7.03 -28.72
C LYS A 42 -14.68 -6.67 -28.95
N GLU A 43 -15.59 -7.16 -28.10
CA GLU A 43 -17.00 -6.77 -28.15
C GLU A 43 -17.19 -5.32 -27.67
N LEU A 44 -16.20 -4.72 -26.99
CA LEU A 44 -16.20 -3.32 -26.53
C LEU A 44 -16.35 -2.29 -27.68
N ASP A 45 -16.00 -2.66 -28.91
CA ASP A 45 -16.19 -1.80 -30.10
C ASP A 45 -17.65 -1.75 -30.58
N LEU A 46 -18.49 -2.67 -30.12
CA LEU A 46 -19.92 -2.74 -30.44
C LEU A 46 -20.82 -2.07 -29.38
N VAL A 47 -20.24 -1.75 -28.22
CA VAL A 47 -20.90 -1.17 -27.05
C VAL A 47 -21.37 0.27 -27.32
N GLY A 48 -22.53 0.63 -26.78
CA GLY A 48 -23.12 1.97 -26.96
C GLY A 48 -22.22 3.13 -26.52
N HIS A 49 -22.25 4.24 -27.28
CA HIS A 49 -21.41 5.43 -27.02
C HIS A 49 -21.51 5.94 -25.57
N HIS A 50 -22.70 5.90 -24.96
CA HIS A 50 -22.90 6.36 -23.58
C HIS A 50 -22.10 5.52 -22.56
N VAL A 51 -22.03 4.21 -22.77
CA VAL A 51 -21.21 3.27 -21.98
C VAL A 51 -19.72 3.54 -22.21
N ARG A 52 -19.26 3.64 -23.47
CA ARG A 52 -17.87 4.05 -23.79
C ARG A 52 -17.47 5.35 -23.10
N THR A 53 -18.31 6.39 -23.13
CA THR A 53 -18.05 7.67 -22.45
C THR A 53 -17.95 7.54 -20.93
N ARG A 54 -18.72 6.63 -20.32
CA ARG A 54 -18.64 6.37 -18.88
C ARG A 54 -17.39 5.56 -18.51
N LEU A 55 -16.99 4.58 -19.31
CA LEU A 55 -15.75 3.83 -19.13
C LEU A 55 -14.51 4.74 -19.25
N ASP A 56 -14.51 5.66 -20.22
CA ASP A 56 -13.48 6.69 -20.35
C ASP A 56 -13.40 7.58 -19.09
N GLU A 57 -14.54 7.87 -18.45
CA GLU A 57 -14.60 8.63 -17.21
C GLU A 57 -14.01 7.84 -16.03
N LEU A 58 -14.43 6.59 -15.84
CA LEU A 58 -13.90 5.71 -14.80
C LEU A 58 -12.37 5.56 -14.93
N LYS A 59 -11.86 5.33 -16.15
CA LYS A 59 -10.41 5.22 -16.38
C LYS A 59 -9.66 6.51 -16.00
N ARG A 60 -10.21 7.69 -16.31
CA ARG A 60 -9.59 8.97 -15.90
C ARG A 60 -9.62 9.16 -14.38
N GLN A 61 -10.67 8.68 -13.71
CA GLN A 61 -10.78 8.72 -12.25
C GLN A 61 -9.73 7.78 -11.61
N GLU A 62 -9.59 6.55 -12.11
CA GLU A 62 -8.60 5.58 -11.62
C GLU A 62 -7.17 6.07 -11.88
N VAL A 63 -6.83 6.52 -13.09
CA VAL A 63 -5.51 7.11 -13.37
C VAL A 63 -5.21 8.30 -12.46
N SER A 64 -6.23 9.09 -12.08
CA SER A 64 -6.07 10.17 -11.11
C SER A 64 -5.81 9.66 -9.69
N ARG A 65 -6.50 8.58 -9.25
CA ARG A 65 -6.24 7.90 -7.97
C ARG A 65 -4.80 7.37 -7.92
N LEU A 66 -4.37 6.64 -8.94
CA LEU A 66 -3.02 6.06 -9.03
C LEU A 66 -1.92 7.14 -9.01
N ARG A 67 -2.15 8.28 -9.68
CA ARG A 67 -1.25 9.46 -9.60
C ARG A 67 -1.19 10.06 -8.19
N MET A 68 -2.29 10.09 -7.45
CA MET A 68 -2.29 10.56 -6.05
C MET A 68 -1.53 9.60 -5.13
N LEU A 69 -1.70 8.28 -5.30
CA LEU A 69 -0.94 7.27 -4.56
C LEU A 69 0.58 7.36 -4.85
N LEU A 70 0.95 7.49 -6.12
CA LEU A 70 2.34 7.76 -6.53
C LEU A 70 2.90 9.01 -5.88
N LYS A 71 2.15 10.12 -5.88
CA LYS A 71 2.56 11.37 -5.24
C LYS A 71 2.75 11.19 -3.73
N ALA A 72 1.82 10.55 -3.03
CA ALA A 72 1.93 10.29 -1.59
C ALA A 72 3.16 9.44 -1.25
N LYS A 73 3.47 8.42 -2.07
CA LYS A 73 4.69 7.60 -1.94
C LYS A 73 5.98 8.43 -2.16
N MET A 74 5.96 9.39 -3.09
CA MET A 74 7.09 10.30 -3.36
C MET A 74 7.29 11.35 -2.26
N ASP A 75 6.21 11.97 -1.79
CA ASP A 75 6.24 12.94 -0.68
C ASP A 75 6.75 12.25 0.61
N SER A 76 6.34 11.02 0.88
CA SER A 76 6.81 10.20 2.01
C SER A 76 8.28 9.78 1.91
N THR A 77 8.85 9.72 0.69
CA THR A 77 10.26 9.37 0.45
C THR A 77 11.14 10.60 0.17
N ASN A 78 10.57 11.81 0.30
CA ASN A 78 11.20 13.11 0.08
C ASN A 78 11.88 13.29 -1.29
N MET A 79 11.45 12.54 -2.32
CA MET A 79 12.03 12.59 -3.67
C MET A 79 11.45 13.73 -4.52
N GLN A 80 11.46 14.95 -4.00
CA GLN A 80 10.76 16.11 -4.58
C GLN A 80 11.41 16.73 -5.84
N SER A 81 12.54 16.20 -6.34
CA SER A 81 13.45 16.94 -7.23
C SER A 81 13.59 16.40 -8.66
N VAL A 82 12.94 15.30 -9.04
CA VAL A 82 13.05 14.73 -10.40
C VAL A 82 11.74 14.91 -11.16
N GLN A 83 11.81 15.48 -12.37
CA GLN A 83 10.73 15.39 -13.36
C GLN A 83 10.62 13.93 -13.84
N MET A 84 9.96 13.10 -13.04
CA MET A 84 9.72 11.70 -13.36
C MET A 84 8.59 11.58 -14.37
N ASP A 85 8.82 10.75 -15.38
CA ASP A 85 7.81 10.42 -16.37
C ASP A 85 6.65 9.65 -15.72
N HIS A 86 5.49 10.32 -15.59
CA HIS A 86 4.27 9.71 -15.06
C HIS A 86 3.83 8.48 -15.85
N VAL A 87 4.14 8.38 -17.15
CA VAL A 87 3.87 7.17 -17.95
C VAL A 87 4.68 6.00 -17.40
N SER A 88 5.97 6.19 -17.17
CA SER A 88 6.86 5.15 -16.64
C SER A 88 6.59 4.77 -15.19
N LEU A 89 6.02 5.68 -14.38
CA LEU A 89 5.53 5.34 -13.04
C LEU A 89 4.23 4.51 -13.09
N LEU A 90 3.33 4.81 -14.03
CA LEU A 90 2.07 4.07 -14.18
C LEU A 90 2.28 2.63 -14.67
N LYS A 91 3.41 2.32 -15.32
CA LYS A 91 3.80 0.94 -15.72
C LYS A 91 3.89 -0.07 -14.57
N GLN A 92 3.95 0.38 -13.31
CA GLN A 92 3.93 -0.53 -12.16
C GLN A 92 2.52 -1.09 -11.86
N PHE A 93 1.48 -0.55 -12.50
CA PHE A 93 0.10 -0.98 -12.35
C PHE A 93 -0.29 -1.77 -13.61
N GLU A 94 -0.43 -3.09 -13.48
CA GLU A 94 -0.60 -4.00 -14.62
C GLU A 94 -2.02 -3.94 -15.22
N HIS A 95 -3.02 -3.49 -14.46
CA HIS A 95 -4.44 -3.50 -14.82
C HIS A 95 -4.92 -2.41 -15.81
N LEU A 96 -4.01 -1.62 -16.39
CA LEU A 96 -4.32 -0.46 -17.25
C LEU A 96 -3.25 -0.27 -18.34
N ASP A 97 -3.62 0.29 -19.51
CA ASP A 97 -2.61 0.69 -20.49
C ASP A 97 -1.94 2.04 -20.11
N PRO A 98 -0.64 2.08 -19.72
CA PRO A 98 0.03 3.33 -19.37
C PRO A 98 0.19 4.28 -20.58
N HIS A 99 0.12 3.76 -21.81
CA HIS A 99 0.28 4.54 -23.05
C HIS A 99 -0.97 5.31 -23.47
N ASN A 100 -2.15 4.92 -22.98
CA ASN A 100 -3.39 5.63 -23.19
C ASN A 100 -4.04 5.92 -21.83
N GLN A 101 -4.18 7.18 -21.44
CA GLN A 101 -4.64 7.53 -20.09
C GLN A 101 -6.05 8.14 -20.06
N ASN A 102 -6.68 8.33 -21.22
CA ASN A 102 -7.89 9.16 -21.34
C ASN A 102 -9.11 8.44 -21.92
N THR A 103 -8.93 7.39 -22.73
CA THR A 103 -10.01 6.54 -23.25
C THR A 103 -9.81 5.09 -22.81
N PHE A 104 -10.91 4.38 -22.55
CA PHE A 104 -10.91 2.98 -22.15
C PHE A 104 -11.15 2.10 -23.39
N GLU A 105 -10.12 1.35 -23.78
CA GLU A 105 -10.12 0.53 -25.00
C GLU A 105 -10.11 -0.97 -24.68
N ALA A 106 -10.25 -1.81 -25.71
CA ALA A 106 -10.24 -3.26 -25.58
C ALA A 106 -9.02 -3.77 -24.78
N LYS A 107 -7.84 -3.17 -24.99
CA LYS A 107 -6.61 -3.51 -24.28
C LYS A 107 -6.68 -3.19 -22.77
N ASP A 108 -7.40 -2.15 -22.35
CA ASP A 108 -7.59 -1.87 -20.93
C ASP A 108 -8.48 -2.92 -20.27
N LEU A 109 -9.54 -3.34 -20.96
CA LEU A 109 -10.41 -4.41 -20.47
C LEU A 109 -9.68 -5.76 -20.43
N GLU A 110 -8.84 -6.05 -21.43
CA GLU A 110 -7.96 -7.22 -21.47
C GLU A 110 -6.95 -7.21 -20.31
N LEU A 111 -6.26 -6.09 -20.06
CA LEU A 111 -5.33 -5.94 -18.94
C LEU A 111 -6.04 -6.00 -17.59
N LEU A 112 -7.17 -5.33 -17.42
CA LEU A 112 -7.96 -5.33 -16.18
C LEU A 112 -8.44 -6.74 -15.83
N ILE A 113 -9.02 -7.46 -16.79
CA ILE A 113 -9.49 -8.84 -16.62
C ILE A 113 -8.32 -9.79 -16.35
N SER A 114 -7.26 -9.76 -17.16
CA SER A 114 -6.13 -10.68 -17.01
C SER A 114 -5.35 -10.45 -15.73
N THR A 115 -5.16 -9.18 -15.33
CA THR A 115 -4.53 -8.84 -14.05
C THR A 115 -5.44 -9.24 -12.88
N ALA A 116 -6.74 -8.92 -12.90
CA ALA A 116 -7.66 -9.37 -11.86
C ALA A 116 -7.68 -10.90 -11.73
N THR A 117 -7.70 -11.63 -12.84
CA THR A 117 -7.70 -13.10 -12.82
C THR A 117 -6.39 -13.65 -12.26
N LYS A 118 -5.24 -13.12 -12.68
CA LYS A 118 -3.91 -13.49 -12.16
C LYS A 118 -3.79 -13.17 -10.68
N ASP A 119 -4.15 -11.96 -10.27
CA ASP A 119 -4.01 -11.50 -8.89
C ASP A 119 -4.96 -12.29 -7.98
N LEU A 120 -6.18 -12.63 -8.43
CA LEU A 120 -7.07 -13.52 -7.69
C LEU A 120 -6.53 -14.97 -7.61
N GLU A 121 -6.01 -15.53 -8.70
CA GLU A 121 -5.39 -16.87 -8.69
C GLU A 121 -4.17 -16.96 -7.76
N ASN A 122 -3.50 -15.85 -7.45
CA ASN A 122 -2.34 -15.80 -6.56
C ASN A 122 -2.60 -15.15 -5.20
N TYR A 123 -3.78 -14.54 -4.96
CA TYR A 123 -4.07 -13.74 -3.77
C TYR A 123 -3.77 -14.49 -2.47
N ASP A 124 -4.30 -15.70 -2.35
CA ASP A 124 -4.12 -16.56 -1.19
C ASP A 124 -2.64 -16.93 -1.01
N ALA A 125 -1.95 -17.29 -2.09
CA ALA A 125 -0.51 -17.62 -2.07
C ALA A 125 0.39 -16.42 -1.69
N GLU A 126 0.02 -15.20 -2.10
CA GLU A 126 0.72 -13.98 -1.68
C GLU A 126 0.49 -13.69 -0.19
N ARG A 127 -0.73 -13.90 0.33
CA ARG A 127 -1.02 -13.81 1.77
C ARG A 127 -0.21 -14.82 2.59
N HIS A 128 -0.13 -16.08 2.16
CA HIS A 128 0.73 -17.11 2.79
C HIS A 128 2.20 -16.69 2.87
N GLU A 129 2.73 -16.08 1.81
CA GLU A 129 4.11 -15.59 1.79
C GLU A 129 4.31 -14.32 2.64
N GLU A 130 3.31 -13.45 2.76
CA GLU A 130 3.31 -12.32 3.70
C GLU A 130 3.30 -12.81 5.16
N PHE A 131 2.42 -13.75 5.50
CA PHE A 131 2.35 -14.36 6.84
C PHE A 131 3.64 -15.11 7.19
N LYS A 132 4.21 -15.89 6.25
CA LYS A 132 5.53 -16.53 6.43
C LYS A 132 6.64 -15.52 6.72
N ARG A 133 6.65 -14.36 6.04
CA ARG A 133 7.61 -13.27 6.31
C ARG A 133 7.38 -12.60 7.67
N TYR A 134 6.11 -12.45 8.09
CA TYR A 134 5.75 -11.96 9.42
C TYR A 134 6.30 -12.88 10.51
N GLU A 135 6.03 -14.18 10.42
CA GLU A 135 6.52 -15.19 11.37
C GLU A 135 8.06 -15.27 11.41
N MET A 136 8.74 -15.21 10.27
CA MET A 136 10.21 -15.11 10.23
C MET A 136 10.75 -13.83 10.87
N LEU A 137 10.03 -12.70 10.74
CA LEU A 137 10.42 -11.43 11.38
C LEU A 137 10.25 -11.49 12.90
N LYS A 138 9.12 -12.00 13.37
CA LYS A 138 8.80 -12.23 14.79
C LYS A 138 9.83 -13.13 15.47
N GLU A 139 10.23 -14.23 14.84
CA GLU A 139 11.32 -15.09 15.33
C GLU A 139 12.69 -14.40 15.27
N HIS A 140 13.00 -13.63 14.22
CA HIS A 140 14.25 -12.86 14.15
C HIS A 140 14.35 -11.83 15.29
N GLU A 141 13.30 -11.05 15.53
CA GLU A 141 13.23 -10.08 16.62
C GLU A 141 13.35 -10.77 17.99
N ARG A 142 12.70 -11.93 18.18
CA ARG A 142 12.86 -12.76 19.39
C ARG A 142 14.32 -13.20 19.57
N ARG A 143 14.99 -13.66 18.50
CA ARG A 143 16.41 -14.07 18.53
C ARG A 143 17.33 -12.91 18.88
N GLU A 144 17.17 -11.74 18.27
CA GLU A 144 17.97 -10.55 18.57
C GLU A 144 17.71 -10.03 19.99
N TYR A 145 16.46 -10.04 20.46
CA TYR A 145 16.11 -9.67 21.82
C TYR A 145 16.78 -10.59 22.84
N LEU A 146 16.66 -11.91 22.70
CA LEU A 146 17.30 -12.88 23.59
C LEU A 146 18.84 -12.79 23.56
N LYS A 147 19.46 -12.49 22.41
CA LYS A 147 20.91 -12.22 22.31
C LYS A 147 21.33 -10.98 23.11
N SER A 148 20.47 -9.95 23.19
CA SER A 148 20.75 -8.71 23.93
C SER A 148 20.69 -8.87 25.46
N LEU A 149 20.07 -9.95 25.96
CA LEU A 149 19.88 -10.19 27.39
C LEU A 149 21.05 -10.96 28.04
N ASP A 150 21.30 -10.64 29.32
CA ASP A 150 22.14 -11.43 30.22
C ASP A 150 21.56 -12.84 30.43
N GLN A 151 22.41 -13.84 30.72
CA GLN A 151 22.00 -15.25 30.84
C GLN A 151 20.79 -15.48 31.76
N GLU A 152 20.79 -14.92 32.97
CA GLU A 152 19.72 -15.09 33.97
C GLU A 152 18.40 -14.40 33.55
N LYS A 153 18.46 -13.40 32.67
CA LYS A 153 17.27 -12.75 32.09
C LYS A 153 16.77 -13.55 30.89
N ARG A 154 17.68 -14.05 30.04
CA ARG A 154 17.37 -14.89 28.88
C ARG A 154 16.59 -16.14 29.30
N GLU A 155 17.10 -16.89 30.30
CA GLU A 155 16.43 -18.09 30.81
C GLU A 155 15.03 -17.80 31.38
N ARG A 156 14.84 -16.63 32.02
CA ARG A 156 13.53 -16.20 32.53
C ARG A 156 12.56 -15.84 31.41
N GLU A 157 13.04 -15.16 30.37
CA GLU A 157 12.21 -14.76 29.23
C GLU A 157 11.86 -15.96 28.34
N GLU A 158 12.81 -16.86 28.08
CA GLU A 158 12.56 -18.14 27.38
C GLU A 158 11.48 -18.96 28.11
N LYS A 159 11.52 -19.01 29.45
CA LYS A 159 10.49 -19.68 30.25
C LYS A 159 9.13 -18.98 30.16
N ARG A 160 9.09 -17.64 30.18
CA ARG A 160 7.84 -16.87 29.98
C ARG A 160 7.25 -17.13 28.59
N MET A 161 8.07 -17.15 27.55
CA MET A 161 7.65 -17.40 26.17
C MET A 161 7.06 -18.80 26.00
N GLU A 162 7.65 -19.82 26.63
CA GLU A 162 7.07 -21.18 26.64
C GLU A 162 5.76 -21.24 27.45
N GLU A 163 5.68 -20.53 28.58
CA GLU A 163 4.43 -20.41 29.36
C GLU A 163 3.30 -19.71 28.57
N MET A 164 3.62 -18.71 27.73
CA MET A 164 2.65 -18.06 26.86
C MET A 164 2.19 -18.99 25.72
N LYS A 165 3.12 -19.70 25.05
CA LYS A 165 2.76 -20.71 24.05
C LYS A 165 1.88 -21.82 24.63
N GLU A 166 2.23 -22.33 25.80
CA GLU A 166 1.44 -23.36 26.47
C GLU A 166 0.08 -22.86 26.95
N LYS A 167 -0.06 -21.56 27.25
CA LYS A 167 -1.35 -20.92 27.54
C LYS A 167 -2.21 -20.80 26.27
N HIS A 168 -1.63 -20.39 25.14
CA HIS A 168 -2.34 -20.28 23.86
C HIS A 168 -2.87 -21.64 23.38
N ARG A 169 -2.04 -22.70 23.47
CA ARG A 169 -2.44 -24.10 23.18
C ARG A 169 -3.59 -24.63 24.04
N GLN A 170 -3.98 -23.96 25.13
CA GLN A 170 -5.06 -24.37 26.03
C GLN A 170 -6.39 -23.71 25.68
N HIS A 171 -6.85 -23.92 24.44
CA HIS A 171 -8.15 -23.46 23.93
C HIS A 171 -9.24 -24.57 23.95
N PRO A 172 -10.54 -24.20 23.91
CA PRO A 172 -11.61 -25.14 23.58
C PRO A 172 -11.43 -25.79 22.20
N LYS A 173 -12.06 -26.94 21.97
CA LYS A 173 -12.02 -27.63 20.67
C LYS A 173 -12.59 -26.76 19.56
N VAL A 174 -11.87 -26.71 18.44
CA VAL A 174 -12.25 -26.02 17.20
C VAL A 174 -12.84 -27.06 16.25
N ASN A 175 -14.06 -26.82 15.77
CA ASN A 175 -14.72 -27.71 14.81
C ASN A 175 -14.12 -27.49 13.42
N ALA A 176 -14.06 -28.53 12.58
CA ALA A 176 -13.65 -28.36 11.18
C ALA A 176 -14.58 -27.37 10.44
N PRO A 177 -14.03 -26.44 9.64
CA PRO A 177 -14.81 -25.42 8.95
C PRO A 177 -15.71 -26.07 7.88
N GLY A 178 -16.99 -25.68 7.86
CA GLY A 178 -18.02 -26.30 7.02
C GLY A 178 -18.54 -27.65 7.53
N SER A 179 -18.16 -28.10 8.72
CA SER A 179 -18.76 -29.29 9.37
C SER A 179 -20.15 -28.99 9.95
N VAL A 180 -20.96 -30.03 10.14
CA VAL A 180 -22.30 -29.90 10.74
C VAL A 180 -22.27 -29.32 12.14
N ASP A 181 -21.22 -29.56 12.91
CA ASP A 181 -21.08 -29.07 14.28
C ASP A 181 -20.73 -27.58 14.28
N GLN A 182 -19.80 -27.13 13.42
CA GLN A 182 -19.47 -25.72 13.22
C GLN A 182 -20.68 -24.89 12.75
N LEU A 183 -21.44 -25.37 11.75
CA LEU A 183 -22.61 -24.65 11.24
C LEU A 183 -23.75 -24.61 12.26
N ARG A 184 -23.89 -25.63 13.11
CA ARG A 184 -24.88 -25.63 14.21
C ARG A 184 -24.52 -24.66 15.32
N GLU A 185 -23.23 -24.53 15.62
CA GLU A 185 -22.76 -23.58 16.63
C GLU A 185 -23.03 -22.13 16.19
N VAL A 186 -22.78 -21.81 14.91
CA VAL A 186 -23.17 -20.50 14.33
C VAL A 186 -24.69 -20.29 14.40
N TRP A 187 -25.47 -21.31 14.06
CA TRP A 187 -26.95 -21.27 14.13
C TRP A 187 -27.49 -21.08 15.56
N GLU A 188 -26.81 -21.61 16.57
CA GLU A 188 -27.20 -21.42 17.98
C GLU A 188 -26.72 -20.06 18.53
N GLU A 189 -25.41 -19.77 18.39
CA GLU A 189 -24.77 -18.65 19.08
C GLU A 189 -24.86 -17.31 18.33
N THR A 190 -24.82 -17.34 17.00
CA THR A 190 -24.88 -16.14 16.16
C THR A 190 -26.32 -15.83 15.76
N ASP A 191 -27.07 -16.83 15.27
CA ASP A 191 -28.44 -16.64 14.80
C ASP A 191 -29.49 -16.69 15.93
N GLY A 192 -29.17 -17.33 17.07
CA GLY A 192 -30.09 -17.47 18.20
C GLY A 192 -31.23 -18.46 17.96
N LEU A 193 -31.02 -19.48 17.10
CA LEU A 193 -32.03 -20.45 16.67
C LEU A 193 -31.83 -21.82 17.36
N ASP A 194 -32.88 -22.65 17.42
CA ASP A 194 -32.81 -23.96 18.09
C ASP A 194 -31.90 -24.93 17.29
N PRO A 195 -30.84 -25.52 17.90
CA PRO A 195 -29.97 -26.49 17.24
C PRO A 195 -30.68 -27.71 16.66
N GLN A 196 -31.82 -28.10 17.25
CA GLN A 196 -32.63 -29.23 16.77
C GLN A 196 -33.41 -28.90 15.49
N GLU A 197 -33.62 -27.62 15.19
CA GLU A 197 -34.30 -27.14 13.98
C GLU A 197 -33.31 -26.77 12.85
N PHE A 198 -32.00 -27.04 13.03
CA PHE A 198 -30.97 -26.75 12.04
C PHE A 198 -31.36 -27.24 10.64
N ASN A 199 -31.42 -26.32 9.68
CA ASN A 199 -31.75 -26.60 8.30
C ASN A 199 -30.72 -25.92 7.37
N PRO A 200 -29.93 -26.68 6.58
CA PRO A 200 -28.86 -26.09 5.77
C PRO A 200 -29.37 -25.09 4.73
N LYS A 201 -30.58 -25.29 4.19
CA LYS A 201 -31.17 -24.35 3.22
C LYS A 201 -31.61 -23.03 3.86
N THR A 202 -32.04 -23.06 5.12
CA THR A 202 -32.34 -21.83 5.88
C THR A 202 -31.05 -21.16 6.33
N PHE A 203 -30.08 -21.94 6.81
CA PHE A 203 -28.75 -21.47 7.21
C PHE A 203 -28.06 -20.68 6.08
N PHE A 204 -28.01 -21.24 4.87
CA PHE A 204 -27.44 -20.56 3.70
C PHE A 204 -28.12 -19.21 3.47
N LYS A 205 -29.46 -19.18 3.44
CA LYS A 205 -30.24 -17.95 3.20
C LYS A 205 -30.12 -16.88 4.29
N LEU A 206 -29.61 -17.23 5.45
CA LEU A 206 -29.39 -16.30 6.56
C LEU A 206 -28.00 -15.67 6.50
N HIS A 207 -27.06 -16.34 5.83
CA HIS A 207 -25.66 -15.92 5.67
C HIS A 207 -25.33 -15.41 4.25
N ASP A 208 -26.22 -15.63 3.28
CA ASP A 208 -26.37 -14.83 2.06
C ASP A 208 -26.90 -13.45 2.49
N THR A 209 -25.99 -12.58 2.91
CA THR A 209 -26.30 -11.30 3.58
C THR A 209 -26.73 -10.22 2.60
N ASN A 210 -26.40 -10.41 1.32
CA ASN A 210 -26.64 -9.45 0.25
C ASN A 210 -27.86 -9.82 -0.65
N GLU A 211 -28.42 -11.03 -0.48
CA GLU A 211 -29.52 -11.64 -1.23
C GLU A 211 -29.24 -11.95 -2.72
N ASP A 212 -27.97 -12.16 -3.12
CA ASP A 212 -27.58 -12.49 -4.50
C ASP A 212 -27.67 -14.00 -4.83
N GLY A 213 -27.80 -14.86 -3.82
CA GLY A 213 -28.02 -16.30 -3.97
C GLY A 213 -26.75 -17.17 -4.01
N VAL A 214 -25.57 -16.58 -3.81
CA VAL A 214 -24.31 -17.28 -3.52
C VAL A 214 -23.82 -16.91 -2.11
N LEU A 215 -22.77 -17.58 -1.63
CA LEU A 215 -21.96 -17.10 -0.51
C LEU A 215 -20.61 -16.68 -1.05
N ASP A 216 -20.23 -15.41 -0.84
CA ASP A 216 -18.89 -14.90 -1.15
C ASP A 216 -17.88 -15.26 -0.04
N GLU A 217 -16.61 -14.96 -0.31
CA GLU A 217 -15.51 -15.27 0.62
C GLU A 217 -15.68 -14.62 1.99
N GLN A 218 -16.21 -13.41 2.06
CA GLN A 218 -16.39 -12.65 3.30
C GLN A 218 -17.55 -13.23 4.11
N GLU A 219 -18.59 -13.71 3.44
CA GLU A 219 -19.73 -14.38 4.06
C GLU A 219 -19.34 -15.75 4.63
N LEU A 220 -18.51 -16.52 3.93
CA LEU A 220 -17.93 -17.76 4.46
C LEU A 220 -16.97 -17.48 5.62
N GLU A 221 -16.09 -16.49 5.50
CA GLU A 221 -15.14 -16.10 6.54
C GLU A 221 -15.81 -15.58 7.83
N ALA A 222 -17.00 -15.00 7.71
CA ALA A 222 -17.81 -14.61 8.87
C ALA A 222 -18.20 -15.82 9.73
N LEU A 223 -18.53 -16.96 9.10
CA LEU A 223 -18.93 -18.21 9.78
C LEU A 223 -17.85 -18.76 10.71
N PHE A 224 -16.57 -18.52 10.38
CA PHE A 224 -15.44 -19.03 11.15
C PHE A 224 -15.15 -18.20 12.41
N THR A 225 -15.73 -17.00 12.54
CA THR A 225 -15.44 -16.08 13.65
C THR A 225 -15.67 -16.73 15.01
N LYS A 226 -16.74 -17.52 15.17
CA LYS A 226 -17.05 -18.25 16.42
C LYS A 226 -16.00 -19.30 16.79
N GLU A 227 -15.51 -20.02 15.79
CA GLU A 227 -14.46 -21.04 15.96
C GLU A 227 -13.12 -20.39 16.32
N LEU A 228 -12.77 -19.27 15.67
CA LEU A 228 -11.53 -18.54 15.93
C LEU A 228 -11.54 -17.82 17.29
N GLU A 229 -12.69 -17.29 17.75
CA GLU A 229 -12.87 -16.68 19.08
C GLU A 229 -12.59 -17.66 20.24
N LYS A 230 -12.56 -18.98 19.99
CA LYS A 230 -12.15 -19.99 20.99
C LYS A 230 -10.64 -19.98 21.25
N VAL A 231 -9.85 -19.67 20.21
CA VAL A 231 -8.39 -19.75 20.19
C VAL A 231 -7.73 -18.40 20.40
N TYR A 232 -8.36 -17.32 19.90
CA TYR A 232 -7.76 -15.99 19.81
C TYR A 232 -8.67 -14.92 20.46
N ASP A 233 -8.25 -14.32 21.58
CA ASP A 233 -8.84 -13.08 22.15
C ASP A 233 -7.85 -11.90 22.03
N PRO A 234 -8.18 -10.79 21.35
CA PRO A 234 -7.32 -9.59 21.25
C PRO A 234 -6.99 -8.90 22.59
N LYS A 235 -7.52 -9.39 23.72
CA LYS A 235 -7.19 -8.93 25.08
C LYS A 235 -6.08 -9.75 25.74
N ASN A 236 -5.75 -10.93 25.23
CA ASN A 236 -4.65 -11.76 25.70
C ASN A 236 -3.32 -11.27 25.09
N GLU A 237 -2.19 -11.49 25.79
CA GLU A 237 -0.87 -11.10 25.26
C GLU A 237 -0.19 -12.21 24.46
N GLU A 238 -0.67 -13.45 24.62
CA GLU A 238 -0.19 -14.64 23.92
C GLU A 238 -0.91 -14.93 22.60
N ASP A 239 -2.06 -14.30 22.34
CA ASP A 239 -2.89 -14.55 21.16
C ASP A 239 -2.56 -13.56 20.03
N ASP A 240 -2.11 -14.06 18.88
CA ASP A 240 -1.73 -13.23 17.75
C ASP A 240 -2.88 -13.07 16.74
N MET A 241 -3.29 -11.81 16.50
CA MET A 241 -4.38 -11.51 15.57
C MET A 241 -3.98 -11.68 14.10
N MET A 242 -2.68 -11.72 13.78
CA MET A 242 -2.20 -12.08 12.44
C MET A 242 -2.30 -13.59 12.20
N GLU A 243 -2.03 -14.40 13.22
CA GLU A 243 -2.24 -15.85 13.18
C GLU A 243 -3.74 -16.19 13.07
N MET A 244 -4.60 -15.47 13.80
CA MET A 244 -6.06 -15.60 13.68
C MET A 244 -6.56 -15.37 12.24
N GLU A 245 -6.04 -14.35 11.57
CA GLU A 245 -6.44 -14.02 10.20
C GLU A 245 -5.88 -15.02 9.17
N GLU A 246 -4.66 -15.50 9.35
CA GLU A 246 -4.12 -16.62 8.57
C GLU A 246 -4.96 -17.89 8.75
N GLU A 247 -5.36 -18.21 9.99
CA GLU A 247 -6.21 -19.36 10.27
C GLU A 247 -7.61 -19.22 9.63
N ARG A 248 -8.17 -18.00 9.60
CA ARG A 248 -9.39 -17.66 8.83
C ARG A 248 -9.22 -17.97 7.34
N LEU A 249 -8.13 -17.55 6.72
CA LEU A 249 -7.83 -17.82 5.31
C LEU A 249 -7.69 -19.33 5.05
N ARG A 250 -6.98 -20.06 5.91
CA ARG A 250 -6.86 -21.52 5.84
C ARG A 250 -8.22 -22.23 5.97
N MET A 251 -9.11 -21.73 6.82
CA MET A 251 -10.47 -22.25 6.93
C MET A 251 -11.29 -21.99 5.65
N ARG A 252 -11.21 -20.78 5.07
CA ARG A 252 -11.84 -20.45 3.77
C ARG A 252 -11.35 -21.38 2.67
N GLU A 253 -10.04 -21.53 2.50
CA GLU A 253 -9.45 -22.43 1.50
C GLU A 253 -9.93 -23.87 1.65
N HIS A 254 -10.00 -24.36 2.89
CA HIS A 254 -10.51 -25.70 3.17
C HIS A 254 -11.96 -25.85 2.72
N VAL A 255 -12.83 -24.88 3.00
CA VAL A 255 -14.23 -24.91 2.57
C VAL A 255 -14.32 -24.80 1.05
N MET A 256 -13.70 -23.80 0.43
CA MET A 256 -13.73 -23.61 -1.03
C MET A 256 -13.28 -24.87 -1.77
N LYS A 257 -12.12 -25.43 -1.43
CA LYS A 257 -11.59 -26.66 -2.03
C LYS A 257 -12.52 -27.88 -1.92
N ASN A 258 -13.38 -27.92 -0.92
CA ASN A 258 -14.31 -29.03 -0.67
C ASN A 258 -15.75 -28.75 -1.12
N VAL A 259 -16.15 -27.49 -1.32
CA VAL A 259 -17.54 -27.08 -1.57
C VAL A 259 -17.71 -26.47 -2.96
N ASP A 260 -16.87 -25.51 -3.35
CA ASP A 260 -16.87 -24.92 -4.70
C ASP A 260 -16.39 -25.98 -5.71
N LEU A 261 -17.30 -26.41 -6.58
CA LEU A 261 -17.07 -27.46 -7.57
C LEU A 261 -16.67 -26.92 -8.94
N ASN A 262 -16.87 -25.63 -9.17
CA ASN A 262 -16.73 -25.00 -10.47
C ASN A 262 -15.49 -24.07 -10.54
N HIS A 263 -14.96 -23.69 -9.37
CA HIS A 263 -13.79 -22.85 -9.11
C HIS A 263 -13.97 -21.38 -9.51
N ASP A 264 -15.17 -20.82 -9.27
CA ASP A 264 -15.48 -19.39 -9.41
C ASP A 264 -15.28 -18.57 -8.12
N ARG A 265 -14.86 -19.20 -7.01
CA ARG A 265 -14.69 -18.59 -5.67
C ARG A 265 -16.00 -18.10 -5.04
N LEU A 266 -17.12 -18.66 -5.47
CA LEU A 266 -18.43 -18.46 -4.86
C LEU A 266 -19.00 -19.82 -4.49
N VAL A 267 -19.85 -19.88 -3.46
CA VAL A 267 -20.55 -21.12 -3.09
C VAL A 267 -22.03 -20.95 -3.39
N SER A 268 -22.51 -21.62 -4.44
CA SER A 268 -23.94 -21.65 -4.74
C SER A 268 -24.73 -22.51 -3.73
N MET A 269 -26.02 -22.23 -3.60
CA MET A 269 -26.96 -23.06 -2.81
C MET A 269 -26.88 -24.55 -3.17
N ASP A 270 -26.71 -24.89 -4.45
CA ASP A 270 -26.65 -26.28 -4.91
C ASP A 270 -25.32 -26.95 -4.53
N GLU A 271 -24.20 -26.23 -4.55
CA GLU A 271 -22.89 -26.72 -4.09
C GLU A 271 -22.85 -26.89 -2.58
N PHE A 272 -23.37 -25.91 -1.84
CA PHE A 272 -23.52 -25.99 -0.39
C PHE A 272 -24.39 -27.19 0.03
N LEU A 273 -25.58 -27.36 -0.55
CA LEU A 273 -26.44 -28.50 -0.19
C LEU A 273 -25.77 -29.84 -0.54
N ARG A 274 -25.04 -29.93 -1.66
CA ARG A 274 -24.25 -31.13 -2.01
C ARG A 274 -23.09 -31.40 -1.05
N SER A 275 -22.49 -30.37 -0.46
CA SER A 275 -21.45 -30.59 0.55
C SER A 275 -22.03 -31.22 1.82
N THR A 276 -23.26 -30.86 2.20
CA THR A 276 -23.95 -31.47 3.36
C THR A 276 -24.26 -32.97 3.20
N GLU A 277 -24.28 -33.48 1.96
CA GLU A 277 -24.44 -34.91 1.67
C GLU A 277 -23.13 -35.72 1.75
N LYS A 278 -21.98 -35.04 1.86
CA LYS A 278 -20.65 -35.68 1.96
C LYS A 278 -20.42 -36.25 3.36
N LYS A 279 -19.54 -37.25 3.49
CA LYS A 279 -19.24 -37.87 4.80
C LYS A 279 -18.48 -36.93 5.71
N GLU A 280 -17.64 -36.11 5.09
CA GLU A 280 -16.80 -35.08 5.66
C GLU A 280 -17.64 -34.08 6.47
N PHE A 281 -18.84 -33.74 5.98
CA PHE A 281 -19.80 -32.86 6.68
C PHE A 281 -20.23 -33.37 8.06
N SER A 282 -20.45 -34.68 8.18
CA SER A 282 -20.85 -35.35 9.43
C SER A 282 -19.67 -35.99 10.18
N SER A 283 -18.44 -35.66 9.79
CA SER A 283 -17.24 -36.18 10.46
C SER A 283 -16.87 -35.26 11.62
N PRO A 284 -16.77 -35.75 12.87
CA PRO A 284 -16.42 -34.95 14.03
C PRO A 284 -14.90 -34.70 14.08
N ASN A 285 -14.34 -34.26 12.95
CA ASN A 285 -12.93 -33.96 12.83
C ASN A 285 -12.68 -32.59 13.47
N GLU A 286 -11.72 -32.55 14.39
CA GLU A 286 -11.25 -31.30 15.00
C GLU A 286 -10.33 -30.58 14.00
N TRP A 287 -10.34 -29.25 14.05
CA TRP A 287 -9.46 -28.44 13.21
C TRP A 287 -8.07 -28.31 13.85
N GLU A 288 -7.04 -28.70 13.10
CA GLU A 288 -5.63 -28.51 13.48
C GLU A 288 -5.22 -27.05 13.27
N THR A 289 -4.92 -26.37 14.38
CA THR A 289 -4.50 -24.95 14.37
C THR A 289 -3.10 -24.77 13.76
N LEU A 290 -2.66 -23.52 13.58
CA LEU A 290 -1.30 -23.18 13.15
C LEU A 290 -0.25 -23.80 14.10
N ASP A 291 -0.51 -23.77 15.40
CA ASP A 291 0.40 -24.23 16.45
C ASP A 291 0.52 -25.77 16.51
N ASP A 292 -0.51 -26.51 16.06
CA ASP A 292 -0.50 -27.97 15.93
C ASP A 292 0.27 -28.46 14.70
N LYS A 293 0.50 -27.59 13.71
CA LYS A 293 1.02 -27.95 12.38
C LYS A 293 2.54 -27.84 12.27
N THR A 294 3.06 -28.33 11.14
CA THR A 294 4.47 -28.15 10.77
C THR A 294 4.81 -26.67 10.65
N PRO A 295 6.02 -26.23 11.07
CA PRO A 295 6.44 -24.83 10.99
C PRO A 295 6.22 -24.20 9.61
N VAL A 296 5.77 -22.95 9.61
CA VAL A 296 5.44 -22.13 8.43
C VAL A 296 6.66 -21.88 7.53
N TYR A 297 7.87 -21.93 8.11
CA TYR A 297 9.15 -21.75 7.42
C TYR A 297 10.21 -22.73 7.96
N SER A 298 11.22 -22.99 7.13
CA SER A 298 12.43 -23.73 7.50
C SER A 298 13.52 -22.83 8.10
N GLU A 299 14.44 -23.41 8.89
CA GLU A 299 15.59 -22.68 9.43
C GLU A 299 16.50 -22.13 8.30
N GLU A 300 16.59 -22.83 7.16
CA GLU A 300 17.28 -22.34 5.96
C GLU A 300 16.61 -21.12 5.31
N GLU A 301 15.27 -21.03 5.34
CA GLU A 301 14.54 -19.84 4.89
C GLU A 301 14.74 -18.66 5.85
N LEU A 302 14.63 -18.90 7.16
CA LEU A 302 14.88 -17.87 8.18
C LEU A 302 16.30 -17.30 8.07
N GLN A 303 17.33 -18.15 7.91
CA GLN A 303 18.71 -17.67 7.76
C GLN A 303 18.93 -16.81 6.50
N ARG A 304 18.21 -17.10 5.40
CA ARG A 304 18.22 -16.26 4.19
C ARG A 304 17.49 -14.93 4.44
N PHE A 305 16.35 -14.97 5.11
CA PHE A 305 15.58 -13.79 5.48
C PHE A 305 16.38 -12.86 6.40
N GLU A 306 17.04 -13.39 7.43
CA GLU A 306 17.93 -12.60 8.29
C GLU A 306 19.11 -12.00 7.50
N ALA A 307 19.62 -12.68 6.46
CA ALA A 307 20.66 -12.13 5.60
C ALA A 307 20.12 -10.96 4.75
N GLU A 308 18.93 -11.10 4.17
CA GLU A 308 18.25 -10.02 3.44
C GLU A 308 17.97 -8.80 4.35
N LEU A 309 17.56 -9.03 5.60
CA LEU A 309 17.38 -7.96 6.59
C LEU A 309 18.69 -7.23 6.90
N ARG A 310 19.80 -7.96 7.09
CA ARG A 310 21.13 -7.35 7.32
C ARG A 310 21.59 -6.51 6.12
N ASP A 311 21.43 -7.02 4.91
CA ASP A 311 21.81 -6.31 3.68
C ASP A 311 20.97 -5.03 3.50
N LYS A 312 19.64 -5.12 3.71
CA LYS A 312 18.73 -3.96 3.73
C LYS A 312 19.11 -2.94 4.80
N GLN A 313 19.45 -3.39 6.01
CA GLN A 313 19.86 -2.50 7.10
C GLN A 313 21.16 -1.73 6.76
N VAL A 314 22.11 -2.37 6.07
CA VAL A 314 23.33 -1.72 5.57
C VAL A 314 23.01 -0.71 4.47
N GLU A 315 22.12 -1.05 3.53
CA GLU A 315 21.68 -0.13 2.47
C GLU A 315 20.99 1.11 3.07
N LEU A 316 20.03 0.91 3.98
CA LEU A 316 19.31 1.98 4.67
C LEU A 316 20.25 2.85 5.51
N SER A 317 21.23 2.26 6.20
CA SER A 317 22.23 3.01 6.97
C SER A 317 23.07 3.91 6.05
N ARG A 318 23.55 3.37 4.92
CA ARG A 318 24.28 4.15 3.90
C ARG A 318 23.42 5.27 3.32
N ARG A 319 22.13 5.01 3.05
CA ARG A 319 21.19 6.02 2.56
C ARG A 319 20.95 7.12 3.59
N ALA A 320 20.78 6.76 4.87
CA ALA A 320 20.63 7.71 5.96
C ALA A 320 21.88 8.61 6.12
N GLU A 321 23.08 8.06 5.99
CA GLU A 321 24.33 8.85 5.95
C GLU A 321 24.35 9.85 4.79
N THR A 322 23.98 9.43 3.57
CA THR A 322 23.93 10.35 2.42
C THR A 322 22.90 11.47 2.61
N LEU A 323 21.70 11.17 3.13
CA LEU A 323 20.67 12.16 3.43
C LEU A 323 21.11 13.14 4.52
N ARG A 324 21.85 12.67 5.53
CA ARG A 324 22.41 13.53 6.59
C ARG A 324 23.44 14.51 6.02
N GLN A 325 24.33 14.07 5.13
CA GLN A 325 25.29 14.94 4.44
C GLN A 325 24.56 15.98 3.57
N GLU A 326 23.53 15.56 2.82
CA GLU A 326 22.73 16.45 1.97
C GLU A 326 21.98 17.50 2.80
N GLN A 327 21.43 17.11 3.96
CA GLN A 327 20.79 18.02 4.92
C GLN A 327 21.78 19.05 5.50
N GLU A 328 23.02 18.66 5.78
CA GLU A 328 24.08 19.56 6.26
C GLU A 328 24.44 20.61 5.20
N ILE A 329 24.65 20.18 3.95
CA ILE A 329 24.91 21.07 2.79
C ILE A 329 23.75 22.05 2.58
N LEU A 330 22.50 21.59 2.67
CA LEU A 330 21.31 22.45 2.53
C LEU A 330 21.21 23.48 3.68
N ASN A 331 21.58 23.11 4.91
CA ASN A 331 21.63 24.00 6.06
C ASN A 331 22.70 25.10 5.88
N GLU A 332 23.91 24.74 5.43
CA GLU A 332 24.96 25.72 5.09
C GLU A 332 24.51 26.69 3.98
N ARG A 333 23.90 26.16 2.92
CA ARG A 333 23.34 26.99 1.83
C ARG A 333 22.22 27.91 2.33
N GLY A 334 21.38 27.45 3.27
CA GLY A 334 20.36 28.26 3.92
C GLY A 334 20.96 29.44 4.70
N LYS A 335 21.99 29.19 5.52
CA LYS A 335 22.72 30.23 6.26
C LYS A 335 23.36 31.26 5.32
N ALA A 336 23.97 30.80 4.21
CA ALA A 336 24.58 31.69 3.22
C ALA A 336 23.54 32.60 2.53
N LEU A 337 22.37 32.06 2.16
CA LEU A 337 21.26 32.84 1.60
C LEU A 337 20.69 33.86 2.61
N GLU A 338 20.62 33.50 3.90
CA GLU A 338 20.17 34.44 4.94
C GLU A 338 21.18 35.57 5.17
N ALA A 339 22.49 35.29 5.13
CA ALA A 339 23.54 36.30 5.18
C ALA A 339 23.45 37.26 3.98
N GLN A 340 23.36 36.72 2.76
CA GLN A 340 23.20 37.52 1.54
C GLN A 340 21.93 38.40 1.59
N LYS A 341 20.82 37.88 2.13
CA LYS A 341 19.58 38.65 2.33
C LYS A 341 19.78 39.80 3.33
N LYS A 342 20.54 39.60 4.40
CA LYS A 342 20.87 40.66 5.39
C LYS A 342 21.76 41.74 4.77
N GLU A 343 22.80 41.36 4.03
CA GLU A 343 23.66 42.30 3.29
C GLU A 343 22.85 43.14 2.29
N TYR A 344 21.98 42.52 1.49
CA TYR A 344 21.12 43.23 0.55
C TYR A 344 20.16 44.21 1.26
N GLN A 345 19.55 43.81 2.38
CA GLN A 345 18.72 44.70 3.19
C GLN A 345 19.49 45.89 3.77
N GLN A 346 20.76 45.69 4.14
CA GLN A 346 21.62 46.78 4.63
C GLN A 346 21.99 47.74 3.50
N ALA A 347 22.42 47.24 2.34
CA ALA A 347 22.74 48.06 1.16
C ALA A 347 21.55 48.90 0.69
N VAL A 348 20.33 48.36 0.72
CA VAL A 348 19.09 49.08 0.39
C VAL A 348 18.82 50.21 1.41
N LYS A 349 19.05 49.98 2.71
CA LYS A 349 18.93 51.03 3.75
C LYS A 349 19.95 52.15 3.55
N GLU A 350 21.21 51.81 3.28
CA GLU A 350 22.28 52.79 3.06
C GLU A 350 22.03 53.64 1.80
N MET A 351 21.54 53.03 0.71
CA MET A 351 21.11 53.81 -0.47
C MET A 351 19.93 54.74 -0.16
N SER A 352 18.95 54.28 0.62
CA SER A 352 17.81 55.11 1.02
C SER A 352 18.22 56.30 1.90
N GLN A 353 19.20 56.12 2.79
CA GLN A 353 19.78 57.20 3.59
C GLN A 353 20.54 58.20 2.71
N ARG A 354 21.43 57.74 1.83
CA ARG A 354 22.17 58.61 0.89
C ARG A 354 21.25 59.43 -0.02
N GLN A 355 20.08 58.90 -0.41
CA GLN A 355 19.08 59.66 -1.17
C GLN A 355 18.41 60.77 -0.34
N LYS A 356 18.18 60.56 0.96
CA LYS A 356 17.67 61.60 1.86
C LYS A 356 18.70 62.69 2.10
N ASP A 357 19.95 62.30 2.36
CA ASP A 357 21.06 63.25 2.56
C ASP A 357 21.28 64.13 1.31
N GLN A 358 21.14 63.56 0.11
CA GLN A 358 21.19 64.32 -1.15
C GLN A 358 19.96 65.23 -1.38
N GLN A 359 18.82 64.95 -0.77
CA GLN A 359 17.65 65.84 -0.81
C GLN A 359 17.77 67.02 0.18
N GLU A 360 18.46 66.86 1.32
CA GLU A 360 18.69 67.99 2.26
C GLU A 360 19.75 68.99 1.76
N VAL A 361 20.70 68.56 0.91
CA VAL A 361 21.79 69.43 0.41
C VAL A 361 21.36 70.33 -0.77
N HIS A 362 20.20 70.10 -1.40
CA HIS A 362 19.70 70.93 -2.49
C HIS A 362 18.89 72.17 -2.01
N GLN A 363 19.58 73.12 -1.38
CA GLN A 363 19.15 74.53 -1.45
C GLN A 363 19.60 75.13 -2.81
N PRO A 364 18.76 75.90 -3.51
CA PRO A 364 19.15 76.53 -4.77
C PRO A 364 20.19 77.63 -4.53
N PRO A 365 21.25 77.75 -5.38
CA PRO A 365 22.30 78.74 -5.18
C PRO A 365 21.79 80.17 -5.44
N PRO A 366 22.20 81.18 -4.65
CA PRO A 366 21.81 82.56 -4.88
C PRO A 366 22.49 83.14 -6.13
N SER A 367 21.69 83.55 -7.11
CA SER A 367 22.17 84.15 -8.36
C SER A 367 22.62 85.60 -8.18
N GLY A 368 23.87 85.90 -8.54
CA GLY A 368 24.40 87.26 -8.63
C GLY A 368 24.01 87.99 -9.93
N PRO A 369 24.05 89.34 -9.98
CA PRO A 369 23.18 90.09 -10.90
C PRO A 369 23.54 90.12 -12.40
N ASN A 370 24.59 89.43 -12.86
CA ASN A 370 25.09 89.56 -14.25
C ASN A 370 25.70 88.28 -14.87
N GLY A 371 25.34 87.09 -14.39
CA GLY A 371 25.32 85.88 -15.25
C GLY A 371 26.62 85.33 -15.86
N GLU A 372 27.82 85.64 -15.35
CA GLU A 372 29.08 85.04 -15.85
C GLU A 372 29.81 84.22 -14.76
N LEU A 373 30.15 82.97 -15.10
CA LEU A 373 30.92 82.05 -14.26
C LEU A 373 32.43 82.31 -14.42
N ARG A 374 33.14 82.51 -13.31
CA ARG A 374 34.62 82.60 -13.26
C ARG A 374 35.21 81.30 -12.75
N PHE A 375 35.99 80.61 -13.59
CA PHE A 375 36.98 79.63 -13.15
C PHE A 375 38.33 80.32 -12.92
N GLN A 376 39.08 79.89 -11.90
CA GLN A 376 40.51 80.15 -11.74
C GLN A 376 41.23 78.83 -11.46
N PRO A 377 42.35 78.54 -12.16
CA PRO A 377 43.23 77.41 -11.85
C PRO A 377 44.45 77.87 -11.04
N ASP A 378 44.93 77.04 -10.12
CA ASP A 378 46.23 77.22 -9.46
C ASP A 378 47.04 75.91 -9.42
N LEU A 379 48.34 76.08 -9.64
CA LEU A 379 49.50 75.16 -9.53
C LEU A 379 50.58 75.98 -8.79
N PRO A 380 51.61 75.45 -8.07
CA PRO A 380 52.56 74.45 -8.64
C PRO A 380 53.44 73.58 -7.67
N ASN A 381 54.30 72.69 -8.25
CA ASN A 381 55.71 72.33 -7.87
C ASN A 381 56.09 71.80 -6.43
N LEU A 382 57.21 71.08 -6.17
CA LEU A 382 58.44 70.67 -6.91
C LEU A 382 59.18 69.47 -6.21
N ALA A 383 60.19 68.85 -6.88
CA ALA A 383 61.24 67.88 -6.45
C ALA A 383 60.81 66.41 -6.14
N GLN A 384 61.37 65.33 -6.73
CA GLN A 384 62.75 64.76 -6.83
C GLN A 384 63.26 64.17 -5.48
N GLU A 385 63.89 62.97 -5.37
CA GLU A 385 64.68 62.07 -6.26
C GLU A 385 64.19 60.58 -6.15
N HIS A 386 64.20 59.70 -7.17
CA HIS A 386 65.29 58.81 -7.67
C HIS A 386 66.06 58.03 -6.57
N ASP A 387 66.18 56.68 -6.60
CA ASP A 387 66.97 55.96 -7.62
C ASP A 387 66.66 54.43 -7.83
N GLN A 388 67.19 53.91 -8.95
CA GLN A 388 67.36 52.54 -9.52
C GLN A 388 67.19 51.28 -8.62
N GLY A 389 66.85 50.08 -9.10
CA GLY A 389 66.68 49.47 -10.45
C GLY A 389 66.67 47.92 -10.27
N GLU A 390 66.59 47.00 -11.24
CA GLU A 390 66.25 46.97 -12.68
C GLU A 390 65.90 45.50 -13.05
N LYS A 391 64.93 45.32 -13.96
CA LYS A 391 64.93 44.41 -15.15
C LYS A 391 65.70 43.07 -15.13
N ASN A 392 65.00 41.93 -15.35
CA ASN A 392 64.81 41.22 -16.66
C ASN A 392 66.06 40.42 -17.13
N PRO A 393 65.91 39.27 -17.83
CA PRO A 393 65.02 39.04 -18.99
C PRO A 393 63.60 38.56 -18.68
#